data_AF-A0A2D9TS01-F1
#
_entry.id   AF-A0A2D9TS01-F1
#
_cell.length_a   1.000
_cell.length_b   1.000
_cell.length_c   1.000
_cell.angle_alpha   90.00
_cell.angle_beta   90.00
_cell.angle_gamma   90.00
#
_symmetry.space_group_name_H-M   'P 1'
#
loop_
_entity.id
_entity.type
_entity.pdbx_description
1 polymer ?
#
loop_
_entity_poly.entity_id
_entity_poly.type
_entity_poly.pdbx_seq_one_letter_code
_entity_poly.pdbx_strand_id
1 'polypeptide(L)'
;MGRPSKEELASALAEAGRMREQGEDPHHVAKCLLNHDYRLKLLEQLYDQVEHYIHSGQSSTEHSKLTRLLTKLESEDRHPGLDSR
;
A
#
# COMPACT_ATOMS: atom_id res chain seq x y z
N MET A 1 -14.74 -11.43 12.91
CA MET A 1 -13.48 -11.62 12.17
C MET A 1 -12.40 -10.84 12.89
N GLY A 2 -11.27 -11.47 13.25
CA GLY A 2 -10.14 -10.81 13.92
C GLY A 2 -9.12 -10.29 12.91
N ARG A 3 -8.30 -9.31 13.32
CA ARG A 3 -7.13 -8.89 12.55
C ARG A 3 -6.14 -10.06 12.51
N PRO A 4 -5.59 -10.43 11.34
CA PRO A 4 -4.59 -11.50 11.27
C PRO A 4 -3.36 -11.12 12.08
N SER A 5 -2.67 -12.12 12.63
CA SER A 5 -1.35 -11.97 13.20
C SER A 5 -0.33 -11.57 12.11
N LYS A 6 0.86 -11.15 12.52
CA LYS A 6 1.95 -10.83 11.58
C LYS A 6 2.36 -12.07 10.79
N GLU A 7 2.39 -13.22 11.44
CA GLU A 7 2.73 -14.51 10.86
C GLU A 7 1.66 -14.98 9.86
N GLU A 8 0.37 -14.84 10.22
CA GLU A 8 -0.75 -15.16 9.33
C GLU A 8 -0.73 -14.28 8.07
N LEU A 9 -0.51 -12.97 8.24
CA LEU A 9 -0.41 -12.05 7.11
C LEU A 9 0.81 -12.36 6.24
N ALA A 10 1.98 -12.60 6.85
CA ALA A 10 3.20 -12.93 6.11
C ALA A 10 3.03 -14.22 5.30
N SER A 11 2.42 -15.24 5.89
CA SER A 11 2.10 -16.51 5.21
C SER A 11 1.15 -16.28 4.02
N ALA A 12 0.07 -15.52 4.21
CA ALA A 12 -0.88 -15.21 3.15
C ALA A 12 -0.26 -14.41 1.99
N LEU A 13 0.64 -13.46 2.28
CA LEU A 13 1.36 -12.69 1.26
C LEU A 13 2.35 -13.56 0.48
N ALA A 14 3.03 -14.50 1.15
CA ALA A 14 3.94 -15.44 0.49
C ALA A 14 3.17 -16.34 -0.50
N GLU A 15 2.01 -16.87 -0.08
CA GLU A 15 1.16 -17.69 -0.94
C GLU A 15 0.58 -16.89 -2.11
N ALA A 16 0.13 -15.65 -1.88
CA ALA A 16 -0.30 -14.78 -2.96
C ALA A 16 0.85 -14.49 -3.96
N GLY A 17 2.08 -14.33 -3.48
CA GLY A 17 3.27 -14.24 -4.33
C GLY A 17 3.42 -15.46 -5.25
N ARG A 18 3.35 -16.66 -4.67
CA ARG A 18 3.41 -17.94 -5.39
C ARG A 18 2.30 -18.07 -6.44
N MET A 19 1.04 -17.78 -6.06
CA MET A 19 -0.11 -17.84 -6.97
C MET A 19 0.09 -16.94 -8.20
N ARG A 20 0.59 -15.72 -7.98
CA ARG A 20 0.88 -14.77 -9.07
C ARG A 20 1.98 -15.29 -9.99
N GLU A 21 3.05 -15.84 -9.43
CA GLU A 21 4.21 -16.35 -10.20
C GLU A 21 3.86 -17.58 -11.04
N GLN A 22 2.98 -18.44 -10.52
CA GLN A 22 2.59 -19.69 -11.17
C GLN A 22 1.34 -19.54 -12.06
N GLY A 23 0.73 -18.36 -12.10
CA GLY A 23 -0.51 -18.11 -12.84
C GLY A 23 -1.74 -18.76 -12.21
N GLU A 24 -1.66 -19.16 -10.94
CA GLU A 24 -2.71 -19.83 -10.16
C GLU A 24 -3.61 -18.82 -9.42
N ASP A 25 -3.98 -17.73 -10.08
CA ASP A 25 -4.84 -16.69 -9.51
C ASP A 25 -6.11 -16.46 -10.34
N PRO A 26 -6.96 -17.49 -10.53
CA PRO A 26 -8.10 -17.44 -11.44
C PRO A 26 -9.18 -16.43 -11.02
N HIS A 27 -9.21 -16.07 -9.74
CA HIS A 27 -10.17 -15.12 -9.16
C HIS A 27 -9.51 -13.81 -8.73
N HIS A 28 -8.25 -13.59 -9.09
CA HIS A 28 -7.50 -12.37 -8.78
C HIS A 28 -7.36 -12.08 -7.27
N VAL A 29 -7.49 -13.10 -6.42
CA VAL A 29 -7.37 -12.98 -4.96
C VAL A 29 -5.94 -12.59 -4.60
N ALA A 30 -4.95 -13.22 -5.22
CA ALA A 30 -3.56 -12.90 -4.97
C ALA A 30 -3.20 -11.50 -5.47
N LYS A 31 -3.63 -11.14 -6.69
CA LYS A 31 -3.49 -9.79 -7.24
C LYS A 31 -4.09 -8.74 -6.31
N CYS A 32 -5.31 -8.95 -5.83
CA CYS A 32 -5.98 -8.03 -4.93
C CYS A 32 -5.26 -7.93 -3.58
N LEU A 33 -4.92 -9.06 -2.93
CA LEU A 33 -4.24 -9.07 -1.64
C LEU A 33 -2.90 -8.34 -1.69
N LEU A 34 -2.06 -8.64 -2.69
CA LEU A 34 -0.76 -8.01 -2.86
C LEU A 34 -0.89 -6.51 -3.16
N ASN A 35 -1.87 -6.11 -3.98
CA ASN A 35 -2.13 -4.71 -4.24
C ASN A 35 -2.61 -3.97 -2.98
N HIS A 36 -3.50 -4.58 -2.19
CA HIS A 36 -4.00 -3.99 -0.95
C HIS A 36 -2.90 -3.84 0.09
N ASP A 37 -2.04 -4.86 0.27
CA ASP A 37 -0.88 -4.78 1.17
C ASP A 37 0.08 -3.66 0.76
N TYR A 38 0.38 -3.53 -0.54
CA TYR A 38 1.19 -2.42 -1.03
C TYR A 38 0.56 -1.05 -0.75
N ARG A 39 -0.73 -0.88 -1.06
CA ARG A 39 -1.45 0.39 -0.82
C ARG A 39 -1.55 0.70 0.67
N LEU A 40 -1.80 -0.30 1.51
CA LEU A 40 -1.87 -0.12 2.96
C LEU A 40 -0.55 0.37 3.53
N LYS A 41 0.59 -0.19 3.09
CA LYS A 41 1.93 0.28 3.48
C LYS A 41 2.20 1.73 3.08
N LEU A 42 1.69 2.18 1.93
CA LEU A 42 1.79 3.59 1.53
C LEU A 42 0.93 4.51 2.41
N LEU A 43 -0.26 4.05 2.81
CA LEU A 43 -1.13 4.80 3.72
C LEU A 43 -0.56 4.85 5.15
N GLU A 44 0.08 3.78 5.62
CA GLU A 44 0.83 3.77 6.88
C GLU A 44 1.99 4.78 6.84
N GLN A 45 2.76 4.80 5.74
CA GLN A 45 3.80 5.83 5.53
C GLN A 45 3.22 7.25 5.52
N LEU A 46 2.03 7.44 4.94
CA LEU A 46 1.37 8.75 4.93
C LEU A 46 0.99 9.17 6.34
N TYR A 47 0.41 8.25 7.11
CA TYR A 47 0.06 8.49 8.50
C TYR A 47 1.28 8.96 9.31
N ASP A 48 2.39 8.20 9.25
CA ASP A 48 3.63 8.55 9.95
C ASP A 48 4.18 9.92 9.50
N GLN A 49 4.15 10.20 8.20
CA GLN A 49 4.66 11.46 7.66
C GLN A 49 3.78 12.66 8.03
N VAL A 50 2.47 12.49 8.12
CA VAL A 50 1.54 13.52 8.63
C VAL A 50 1.80 13.77 10.10
N GLU A 51 2.01 12.71 10.89
CA GLU A 51 2.35 12.83 12.30
C GLU A 51 3.65 13.62 12.49
N HIS A 52 4.72 13.29 11.74
CA HIS A 52 5.97 14.05 11.76
C HIS A 52 5.79 15.50 11.32
N TYR A 53 5.00 15.75 10.28
CA TYR A 53 4.74 17.11 9.81
C TYR A 53 4.07 17.97 10.90
N ILE A 54 3.03 17.45 11.55
CA ILE A 54 2.31 18.15 12.63
C ILE A 54 3.25 18.41 13.82
N HIS A 55 3.97 17.39 14.28
CA HIS A 55 4.85 17.51 15.46
C HIS A 55 6.11 18.34 15.20
N SER A 56 6.53 18.49 13.95
CA SER A 56 7.67 19.35 13.58
C SER A 56 7.34 20.85 13.54
N GLY A 57 6.13 21.25 13.95
CA GLY A 57 5.66 22.62 13.77
C GLY A 57 5.51 22.98 12.29
N GLN A 58 5.18 21.99 11.45
CA GLN A 58 4.92 22.16 10.03
C GLN A 58 6.16 22.67 9.26
N SER A 59 7.34 22.10 9.54
CA SER A 59 8.57 22.49 8.87
C SER A 59 8.52 22.29 7.35
N SER A 60 9.24 23.14 6.60
CA SER A 60 9.31 23.05 5.14
C SER A 60 9.90 21.72 4.63
N THR A 61 10.82 21.13 5.40
CA THR A 61 11.40 19.80 5.11
C THR A 61 10.33 18.71 5.17
N GLU A 62 9.55 18.65 6.25
CA GLU A 62 8.48 17.65 6.40
C GLU A 62 7.34 17.92 5.42
N HIS A 63 7.00 19.18 5.15
CA HIS A 63 6.05 19.55 4.10
C HIS A 63 6.46 18.99 2.72
N SER A 64 7.74 19.11 2.38
CA SER A 64 8.27 18.60 1.11
C SER A 64 8.22 17.08 1.03
N LYS A 65 8.49 16.37 2.13
CA LYS A 65 8.36 14.91 2.20
C LYS A 65 6.90 14.47 2.06
N LEU A 66 5.99 15.12 2.77
CA LEU A 66 4.55 14.87 2.71
C LEU A 66 4.01 15.05 1.29
N THR A 67 4.36 16.15 0.64
CA THR A 67 3.88 16.45 -0.73
C THR A 67 4.37 15.41 -1.73
N ARG A 68 5.65 15.00 -1.65
CA ARG A 68 6.18 13.92 -2.50
C ARG A 68 5.45 12.59 -2.30
N LEU A 69 5.12 12.27 -1.05
CA LEU A 69 4.39 11.04 -0.72
C LEU A 69 2.94 11.08 -1.24
N LEU A 70 2.27 12.23 -1.13
CA LEU A 70 0.94 12.44 -1.72
C LEU A 70 0.97 12.28 -3.24
N THR A 71 1.95 12.89 -3.93
CA THR A 71 2.10 12.72 -5.39
C THR A 71 2.31 11.25 -5.78
N LYS A 72 3.08 10.49 -4.99
CA LYS A 72 3.26 9.05 -5.21
C LYS A 72 1.93 8.31 -5.08
N LEU A 73 1.17 8.55 -4.02
CA LEU A 73 -0.16 7.94 -3.82
C LEU A 73 -1.11 8.24 -4.99
N GLU A 74 -1.16 9.50 -5.45
CA GLU A 74 -2.00 9.88 -6.58
C GLU A 74 -1.58 9.21 -7.90
N SER A 75 -0.29 8.92 -8.09
CA SER A 75 0.17 8.18 -9.27
C SER A 75 -0.25 6.71 -9.24
N GLU A 76 -0.29 6.10 -8.05
CA GLU A 76 -0.72 4.72 -7.86
C GLU A 76 -2.23 4.56 -8.01
N ASP A 77 -3.02 5.53 -7.57
CA ASP A 77 -4.48 5.51 -7.78
C ASP A 77 -4.88 5.78 -9.25
N ARG A 78 -4.00 6.40 -10.05
CA ARG A 78 -4.19 6.64 -11.49
C ARG A 78 -3.68 5.49 -12.38
N HIS A 79 -3.23 4.37 -11.81
CA HIS A 79 -2.62 3.30 -12.61
C HIS A 79 -3.66 2.64 -13.55
N PRO A 80 -3.31 2.29 -14.81
CA PRO A 80 -4.27 1.98 -15.89
C PRO A 80 -5.18 0.76 -15.68
N GLY A 81 -4.93 -0.03 -14.63
CA GLY A 81 -5.76 -1.17 -14.27
C GLY A 81 -7.11 -0.81 -13.63
N LEU A 82 -7.34 0.46 -13.30
CA LEU A 82 -8.60 0.96 -12.73
C LEU A 82 -9.51 1.63 -13.77
N ASP A 83 -8.95 2.14 -14.87
CA ASP A 83 -9.67 2.86 -15.93
C ASP A 83 -10.03 2.00 -17.16
N SER A 84 -9.63 0.72 -17.16
CA SER A 84 -9.96 -0.21 -18.24
C SER A 84 -11.37 -0.78 -18.03
N ARG A 85 -12.40 -0.06 -18.50
CA ARG A 85 -13.75 -0.58 -18.77
C ARG A 85 -13.97 -0.73 -20.26
#